data_AF-A0A975AZU8-F1
#
_entry.id   AF-A0A975AZU8-F1
#
_cell.length_a   1.000
_cell.length_b   1.000
_cell.length_c   1.000
_cell.angle_alpha   90.00
_cell.angle_beta   90.00
_cell.angle_gamma   90.00
#
_symmetry.space_group_name_H-M   'P 1'
#
loop_
_entity.id
_entity.type
_entity.pdbx_description
1 polymer ?
#
loop_
_entity_poly.entity_id
_entity_poly.type
_entity_poly.pdbx_seq_one_letter_code
_entity_poly.pdbx_strand_id
1 'polypeptide(L)' 'MSEPTLESMSDYNGLKGEKRRVVWAVIIAGVILSIVYTVVATIYGDVDDSIKTENITKNIPFK' A
#
# COMPACT_ATOMS: atom_id res chain seq x y z
N MET A 1 -10.09 28.08 -33.90
CA MET A 1 -10.04 27.27 -32.66
C MET A 1 -8.68 26.62 -32.64
N SER A 2 -7.81 27.03 -31.71
CA SER A 2 -6.48 26.45 -31.59
C SER A 2 -6.60 25.08 -30.92
N GLU A 3 -5.96 24.09 -31.52
CA GLU A 3 -5.95 22.72 -31.01
C GLU A 3 -5.27 22.69 -29.62
N PRO A 4 -5.84 21.99 -28.62
CA PRO A 4 -5.22 21.92 -27.30
C PRO A 4 -3.86 21.22 -27.41
N THR A 5 -2.80 21.88 -26.94
CA THR A 5 -1.45 21.31 -26.94
C THR A 5 -1.26 20.41 -25.74
N LEU A 6 -0.35 19.43 -25.82
CA LEU A 6 -0.06 18.53 -24.69
C LEU A 6 0.39 19.30 -23.43
N GLU A 7 1.17 20.37 -23.62
CA GLU A 7 1.59 21.29 -22.55
C GLU A 7 0.42 22.04 -21.87
N SER A 8 -0.75 22.12 -22.52
CA SER A 8 -1.95 22.71 -21.94
C SER A 8 -2.69 21.77 -20.98
N MET A 9 -2.31 20.49 -20.94
CA MET A 9 -2.84 19.55 -19.95
C MET A 9 -2.31 19.91 -18.55
N SER A 10 -3.21 19.93 -17.57
CA SER A 10 -2.93 20.42 -16.21
C SER A 10 -1.77 19.72 -15.46
N ASP A 11 -1.33 18.55 -15.94
CA ASP A 11 -0.30 17.72 -15.31
C ASP A 11 0.88 17.37 -16.23
N TYR A 12 1.00 17.99 -17.41
CA TYR A 12 1.98 17.56 -18.43
C TYR A 12 3.44 17.64 -17.94
N ASN A 13 3.75 18.61 -17.07
CA ASN A 13 5.08 18.82 -16.47
C ASN A 13 5.19 18.31 -15.03
N GLY A 14 4.32 17.38 -14.62
CA GLY A 14 4.36 16.65 -13.35
C GLY A 14 3.60 17.29 -12.19
N LEU A 15 3.46 16.50 -11.10
CA LEU A 15 2.79 16.88 -9.85
C LEU A 15 3.46 18.12 -9.23
N LYS A 16 2.91 19.31 -9.51
CA LYS A 16 3.37 20.58 -8.95
C LYS A 16 2.34 21.15 -7.97
N GLY A 17 2.85 21.86 -6.96
CA GLY A 17 2.03 22.55 -5.97
C GLY A 17 1.17 21.61 -5.13
N GLU A 18 -0.14 21.84 -5.17
CA GLU A 18 -1.13 21.22 -4.28
C GLU A 18 -1.30 19.72 -4.50
N LYS A 19 -1.33 19.26 -5.76
CA LYS A 19 -1.47 17.82 -6.07
C LYS A 19 -0.32 16.99 -5.50
N ARG A 20 0.91 17.51 -5.52
CA ARG A 20 2.07 16.82 -4.92
C ARG A 20 1.90 16.66 -3.41
N ARG A 21 1.37 17.69 -2.73
CA ARG A 21 1.10 17.63 -1.28
C ARG A 21 0.04 16.58 -0.96
N VAL A 22 -1.03 16.51 -1.76
CA VAL A 22 -2.08 15.50 -1.60
C VAL A 22 -1.52 14.09 -1.78
N VAL A 23 -0.73 13.84 -2.83
CA VAL A 23 -0.11 12.51 -3.05
C VAL A 23 0.79 12.13 -1.88
N TRP A 24 1.63 13.05 -1.40
CA TRP A 24 2.47 12.80 -0.23
C TRP A 24 1.68 12.58 1.05
N ALA A 25 0.57 13.31 1.24
CA ALA A 25 -0.32 13.10 2.38
C ALA A 25 -0.94 11.69 2.37
N VAL A 26 -1.37 11.20 1.20
CA VAL A 26 -1.90 9.83 1.04
C VAL A 26 -0.83 8.78 1.33
N ILE A 27 0.39 8.96 0.84
CA ILE A 27 1.52 8.05 1.12
C ILE A 27 1.79 7.99 2.62
N ILE A 28 1.87 9.15 3.28
CA ILE A 28 2.11 9.22 4.73
C ILE A 28 0.96 8.56 5.50
N ALA A 29 -0.29 8.79 5.11
CA ALA A 29 -1.44 8.14 5.73
C ALA A 29 -1.38 6.61 5.61
N GLY A 30 -0.99 6.09 4.43
CA GLY A 30 -0.80 4.66 4.21
C GLY A 30 0.30 4.07 5.10
N VAL A 31 1.41 4.78 5.28
CA VAL A 31 2.51 4.37 6.18
C VAL A 31 2.08 4.39 7.63
N ILE A 32 1.30 5.38 8.06
CA ILE A 32 0.78 5.43 9.44
C ILE A 32 -0.14 4.24 9.70
N LEU A 33 -1.05 3.93 8.77
CA LEU A 33 -1.96 2.80 8.91
C LEU A 33 -1.22 1.46 8.98
N SER A 34 -0.15 1.27 8.20
CA SER A 34 0.65 0.06 8.25
C SER A 34 1.38 -0.10 9.59
N ILE A 35 1.91 0.99 10.15
CA ILE A 35 2.54 0.98 11.49
C ILE A 35 1.52 0.62 12.57
N VAL A 36 0.32 1.22 12.53
CA VAL A 36 -0.73 0.91 13.52
C VAL A 36 -1.12 -0.56 13.45
N TYR A 37 -1.31 -1.09 12.23
CA TYR A 37 -1.65 -2.49 12.03
C TYR A 37 -0.58 -3.43 12.59
N THR A 38 0.70 -3.17 12.32
CA THR A 38 1.79 -4.04 12.82
C THR A 38 1.88 -4.00 14.34
N VAL A 39 1.74 -2.83 14.97
CA VAL A 39 1.75 -2.70 16.44
C VAL A 39 0.61 -3.50 17.06
N VAL A 40 -0.61 -3.37 16.54
CA VAL A 40 -1.76 -4.14 17.03
C VAL A 40 -1.53 -5.64 16.83
N ALA A 41 -1.06 -6.06 15.66
CA ALA A 41 -0.76 -7.46 15.39
C ALA A 41 0.34 -8.02 16.30
N THR A 42 1.34 -7.23 16.68
CA THR A 42 2.37 -7.70 17.63
C THR A 42 1.86 -7.85 19.06
N ILE A 43 0.93 -7.00 19.49
CA ILE A 43 0.41 -7.02 20.87
C ILE A 43 -0.70 -8.06 21.03
N TYR A 44 -1.54 -8.22 20.00
CA TYR A 44 -2.76 -9.04 20.08
C TYR A 44 -2.73 -10.28 19.17
N GLY A 45 -1.75 -10.39 18.26
CA GLY A 45 -1.67 -11.47 17.29
C GLY A 45 -0.90 -12.70 17.78
N ASP A 46 -0.20 -12.61 18.92
CA ASP A 46 0.35 -13.77 19.61
C ASP A 46 -0.54 -14.08 20.81
N VAL A 47 -1.47 -15.02 20.62
CA VAL A 47 -2.17 -15.65 21.72
C VAL A 47 -1.34 -16.85 22.15
N ASP A 48 -1.08 -17.01 23.46
CA ASP A 48 -0.29 -18.12 24.02
C ASP A 48 -0.79 -19.51 23.56
N ASP A 49 -2.06 -19.61 23.19
CA ASP A 49 -2.72 -20.82 22.67
C ASP A 49 -2.87 -20.82 21.14
N SER A 50 -1.93 -20.18 20.43
CA SER A 50 -1.89 -20.17 18.97
C SER A 50 -1.38 -21.53 18.47
N ILE A 51 -2.31 -22.39 18.04
CA ILE A 51 -1.97 -23.59 17.27
C ILE A 51 -1.43 -23.14 15.92
N LYS A 52 -0.09 -23.04 15.82
CA LYS A 52 0.62 -22.78 14.57
C LYS A 52 0.32 -23.93 13.61
N THR A 53 -0.72 -23.79 12.79
CA THR A 53 -0.96 -24.72 11.68
C THR A 53 0.13 -24.47 10.64
N GLU A 54 1.17 -25.29 10.67
CA GLU A 54 2.09 -25.41 9.56
C GLU A 54 1.27 -25.85 8.35
N ASN A 55 1.13 -24.97 7.35
CA ASN A 55 0.59 -25.35 6.06
C ASN A 55 1.62 -26.26 5.39
N ILE A 56 1.56 -27.56 5.70
CA ILE A 56 2.31 -28.58 4.99
C ILE A 56 1.66 -28.69 3.61
N THR A 57 2.09 -27.85 2.66
CA THR A 57 1.84 -28.08 1.24
C THR A 57 2.63 -29.33 0.87
N LYS A 58 2.07 -30.51 1.17
CA LYS A 58 2.63 -31.79 0.78
C LYS A 58 2.53 -31.85 -0.74
N ASN A 59 3.62 -31.49 -1.41
CA ASN A 59 3.74 -31.56 -2.87
C ASN A 59 3.68 -33.05 -3.25
N ILE A 60 2.48 -33.57 -3.50
CA ILE A 60 2.28 -34.95 -3.91
C ILE A 60 2.70 -35.06 -5.39
N PRO A 61 3.71 -35.89 -5.72
CA PRO A 61 4.06 -36.11 -7.11
C PRO A 61 2.92 -36.89 -7.79
N PHE A 62 2.32 -36.30 -8.81
CA PHE A 62 1.42 -37.01 -9.71
C PHE A 62 2.27 -37.93 -10.62
N LYS A 63 1.90 -39.21 -10.65
CA LYS A 63 2.52 -40.25 -11.49
C LYS A 63 1.98 -40.20 -12.90
#